data_AF-A0A6N9NYM7-F1
#
_entry.id   AF-A0A6N9NYM7-F1
#
_cell.length_a   1.000
_cell.length_b   1.000
_cell.length_c   1.000
_cell.angle_alpha   90.00
_cell.angle_beta   90.00
_cell.angle_gamma   90.00
#
_symmetry.space_group_name_H-M   'P 1'
#
loop_
_entity.id
_entity.type
_entity.pdbx_description
1 polymer ?
#
loop_
_entity_poly.entity_id
_entity_poly.type
_entity_poly.pdbx_seq_one_letter_code
_entity_poly.pdbx_strand_id
1 'polypeptide(L)'
;MKFVLDTKYSEKELEFMNRHHCEILPEIKLSKTNFSKYETPRRMLKYGGVYVAEIFDDESNRLVWAVLSKRKGIYHFSAFFDSLDMLEQSL
;
A
#
# COMPACT_ATOMS: atom_id res chain seq x y z
N MET A 1 -10.87 12.05 -3.33
CA MET A 1 -9.50 12.18 -3.88
C MET A 1 -9.21 10.99 -4.79
N LYS A 2 -8.64 11.22 -5.97
CA LYS A 2 -8.20 10.17 -6.89
C LYS A 2 -6.68 10.15 -6.88
N PHE A 3 -6.09 8.97 -6.72
CA PHE A 3 -4.65 8.75 -6.76
C PHE A 3 -4.31 7.95 -8.02
N VAL A 4 -3.32 8.41 -8.76
CA VAL A 4 -2.72 7.68 -9.88
C VAL A 4 -1.45 7.04 -9.35
N LEU A 5 -1.31 5.74 -9.55
CA LEU A 5 -0.31 4.91 -8.91
C LEU A 5 0.70 4.41 -9.94
N ASP A 6 1.95 4.26 -9.54
CA ASP A 6 2.95 3.57 -10.33
C ASP A 6 2.63 2.06 -10.33
N THR A 7 2.81 1.44 -11.49
CA THR A 7 2.61 0.01 -11.74
C THR A 7 3.91 -0.72 -12.05
N LYS A 8 5.04 -0.01 -11.96
CA LYS A 8 6.37 -0.58 -12.08
C LYS A 8 6.78 -1.24 -10.77
N TYR A 9 7.06 -2.52 -10.86
CA TYR A 9 7.57 -3.35 -9.78
C TYR A 9 8.82 -4.07 -10.26
N SER A 10 9.72 -4.35 -9.33
CA SER A 10 10.88 -5.21 -9.58
C SER A 10 10.42 -6.65 -9.84
N GLU A 11 11.28 -7.45 -10.46
CA GLU A 11 10.99 -8.87 -10.75
C GLU A 11 10.59 -9.63 -9.47
N LYS A 12 11.30 -9.40 -8.36
CA LYS A 12 11.00 -10.03 -7.06
C LYS A 12 9.61 -9.65 -6.53
N GLU A 13 9.22 -8.38 -6.67
CA GLU A 13 7.90 -7.91 -6.25
C GLU A 13 6.81 -8.50 -7.16
N LEU A 14 7.06 -8.64 -8.47
CA LEU A 14 6.13 -9.28 -9.40
C LEU A 14 5.98 -10.78 -9.11
N GLU A 15 7.06 -11.48 -8.75
CA GLU A 15 7.01 -12.88 -8.30
C GLU A 15 6.12 -13.03 -7.06
N PHE A 16 6.29 -12.16 -6.06
CA PHE A 16 5.43 -12.11 -4.89
C PHE A 16 3.96 -11.93 -5.30
N MET A 17 3.67 -10.92 -6.13
CA MET A 17 2.30 -10.62 -6.57
C MET A 17 1.67 -11.78 -7.32
N ASN A 18 2.43 -12.44 -8.20
CA ASN A 18 1.96 -13.61 -8.94
C ASN A 18 1.68 -14.79 -8.02
N ARG A 19 2.58 -15.06 -7.06
CA ARG A 19 2.44 -16.14 -6.08
C ARG A 19 1.21 -15.98 -5.18
N HIS A 20 0.87 -14.75 -4.82
CA HIS A 20 -0.25 -14.43 -3.93
C HIS A 20 -1.50 -13.92 -4.66
N HIS A 21 -1.51 -13.97 -6.00
CA HIS A 21 -2.60 -13.46 -6.84
C HIS A 21 -3.01 -12.02 -6.50
N CYS A 22 -2.02 -11.16 -6.25
CA CYS A 22 -2.25 -9.76 -5.96
C CYS A 22 -2.82 -9.01 -7.18
N GLU A 23 -3.78 -8.13 -6.94
CA GLU A 23 -4.27 -7.21 -7.96
C GLU A 23 -3.46 -5.91 -7.90
N ILE A 24 -2.70 -5.59 -8.94
CA ILE A 24 -2.01 -4.30 -9.05
C ILE A 24 -3.02 -3.23 -9.43
N LEU A 25 -3.04 -2.13 -8.68
CA LEU A 25 -3.98 -1.03 -8.91
C LEU A 25 -3.27 0.13 -9.61
N PRO A 26 -3.70 0.54 -10.82
CA PRO A 26 -3.16 1.73 -11.47
C PRO A 26 -3.74 3.03 -10.89
N GLU A 27 -4.90 2.94 -10.23
CA GLU A 27 -5.55 4.07 -9.58
C GLU A 27 -6.46 3.64 -8.44
N ILE A 28 -6.72 4.56 -7.51
CA ILE A 28 -7.73 4.39 -6.47
C ILE A 28 -8.45 5.71 -6.17
N LYS A 29 -9.75 5.63 -5.90
CA LYS A 29 -10.56 6.77 -5.46
C LYS A 29 -10.97 6.60 -4.00
N LEU A 30 -10.45 7.47 -3.13
CA LEU A 30 -10.76 7.49 -1.70
C LEU A 30 -11.60 8.73 -1.38
N SER A 31 -12.68 8.55 -0.61
CA SER A 31 -13.62 9.64 -0.28
C SER A 31 -13.02 10.67 0.67
N LYS A 32 -12.54 10.22 1.84
CA LYS A 32 -11.88 11.02 2.88
C LYS A 32 -10.66 10.28 3.38
N THR A 33 -9.53 10.95 3.47
CA THR A 33 -8.25 10.40 3.92
C THR A 33 -7.73 11.20 5.09
N ASN A 34 -7.07 10.55 6.04
CA ASN A 34 -6.25 11.16 7.07
C ASN A 34 -4.82 10.68 6.87
N PHE A 35 -4.23 11.07 5.73
CA PHE A 35 -2.85 10.79 5.40
C PHE A 35 -2.03 12.04 5.68
N SER A 36 -0.81 11.88 6.17
CA SER A 36 0.19 12.93 6.15
C SER A 36 0.54 13.30 4.70
N LYS A 37 1.21 14.44 4.50
CA LYS A 37 1.72 14.82 3.17
C LYS A 37 2.73 13.81 2.61
N TYR A 38 3.38 13.04 3.48
CA TYR A 38 4.41 12.06 3.13
C TYR A 38 3.81 10.67 2.89
N GLU A 39 2.69 10.36 3.51
CA GLU A 39 1.94 9.10 3.34
C GLU A 39 1.10 9.06 2.04
N THR A 40 1.51 9.76 0.99
CA THR A 40 0.80 9.67 -0.29
C THR A 40 1.12 8.33 -0.96
N PRO A 41 0.11 7.49 -1.30
CA PRO A 41 0.35 6.19 -1.92
C PRO A 41 1.03 6.37 -3.28
N ARG A 42 2.19 5.72 -3.45
CA ARG A 42 2.96 5.71 -4.69
C ARG A 42 2.59 4.53 -5.58
N ARG A 43 2.50 3.35 -4.98
CA ARG A 43 2.14 2.06 -5.59
C ARG A 43 1.07 1.42 -4.73
N MET A 44 0.19 0.62 -5.32
CA MET A 44 -0.84 -0.07 -4.53
C MET A 44 -1.21 -1.41 -5.14
N LEU A 45 -1.49 -2.36 -4.26
CA LEU A 45 -1.95 -3.69 -4.61
C LEU A 45 -3.07 -4.15 -3.68
N LYS A 46 -3.82 -5.15 -4.11
CA LYS A 46 -4.77 -5.88 -3.26
C LYS A 46 -4.17 -7.24 -2.93
N TYR A 47 -3.90 -7.50 -1.65
CA TYR A 47 -3.36 -8.74 -1.10
C TYR A 47 -4.41 -9.36 -0.16
N GLY A 48 -4.88 -10.57 -0.46
CA GLY A 48 -5.82 -11.28 0.43
C GLY A 48 -7.12 -10.52 0.73
N GLY A 49 -7.57 -9.63 -0.18
CA GLY A 49 -8.75 -8.78 0.04
C GLY A 49 -8.47 -7.45 0.75
N VAL A 50 -7.24 -7.23 1.21
CA VAL A 50 -6.77 -6.00 1.85
C VAL A 50 -6.02 -5.14 0.83
N TYR A 51 -6.18 -3.83 0.94
CA TYR A 51 -5.43 -2.88 0.12
C TYR A 51 -4.13 -2.50 0.81
N VAL A 52 -3.01 -2.61 0.10
CA VAL A 52 -1.67 -2.30 0.60
C VAL A 52 -1.05 -1.27 -0.33
N ALA A 53 -0.51 -0.19 0.22
CA ALA A 53 0.18 0.84 -0.53
C ALA A 53 1.65 0.93 -0.15
N GLU A 54 2.51 1.21 -1.13
CA GLU A 54 3.84 1.74 -0.82
C GLU A 54 3.72 3.25 -0.57
N ILE A 55 4.23 3.70 0.58
CA ILE A 55 4.26 5.10 0.99
C ILE A 55 5.65 5.47 1.50
N PHE A 56 5.92 6.78 1.57
CA PHE A 56 7.10 7.28 2.28
C PHE A 56 6.71 7.55 3.73
N ASP A 57 7.29 6.79 4.65
CA ASP A 57 7.15 7.02 6.07
C ASP A 57 8.17 8.08 6.52
N ASP A 58 7.68 9.21 7.02
CA ASP A 58 8.51 10.33 7.46
C ASP A 58 9.15 10.09 8.83
N GLU A 59 8.64 9.16 9.64
CA GLU A 59 9.26 8.77 10.90
C GLU A 59 10.54 7.96 10.67
N SER A 60 10.49 6.93 9.81
CA SER A 60 11.65 6.11 9.45
C SER A 60 12.48 6.67 8.29
N ASN A 61 11.98 7.67 7.58
CA ASN A 61 12.59 8.29 6.39
C ASN A 61 12.87 7.26 5.27
N ARG A 62 11.93 6.33 5.06
CA ARG A 62 12.06 5.20 4.11
C ARG A 62 10.74 4.89 3.41
N LEU A 63 10.82 4.10 2.35
CA LEU A 63 9.64 3.52 1.71
C LEU A 63 9.21 2.27 2.45
N VAL A 64 7.92 2.18 2.76
CA VAL A 64 7.31 1.06 3.48
C VAL A 64 6.02 0.64 2.81
N TRP A 65 5.61 -0.61 3.05
CA TRP A 65 4.32 -1.15 2.65
C TRP A 65 3.32 -0.98 3.79
N ALA A 66 2.21 -0.29 3.52
CA ALA A 66 1.24 0.07 4.54
C ALA A 66 -0.18 -0.41 4.19
N VAL A 67 -0.88 -0.95 5.19
CA VAL A 67 -2.26 -1.42 5.05
C VAL A 67 -3.22 -0.25 5.09
N LEU A 68 -4.03 -0.11 4.04
CA LEU A 68 -5.10 0.88 3.97
C LEU A 68 -6.31 0.38 4.76
N SER A 69 -6.62 1.10 5.84
CA SER A 69 -7.76 0.86 6.71
C SER A 69 -8.79 1.98 6.64
N LYS A 70 -10.01 1.71 7.10
CA LYS A 70 -11.11 2.68 7.14
C LYS A 70 -11.75 2.70 8.52
N ARG A 71 -11.74 3.87 9.18
CA ARG A 71 -12.39 4.07 10.48
C ARG A 71 -13.32 5.28 10.41
N LYS A 72 -14.58 5.09 10.80
CA LYS A 72 -15.63 6.13 10.76
C LYS A 72 -15.72 6.86 9.40
N GLY A 73 -15.55 6.11 8.30
CA GLY A 73 -15.60 6.66 6.94
C GLY A 73 -14.33 7.34 6.44
N ILE A 74 -13.27 7.41 7.25
CA ILE A 74 -11.99 8.04 6.93
C ILE A 74 -10.93 6.96 6.72
N TYR A 75 -10.25 7.02 5.58
CA TYR A 75 -9.14 6.14 5.24
C TYR A 75 -7.85 6.60 5.92
N HIS A 76 -7.08 5.66 6.44
CA HIS A 76 -5.77 5.87 7.09
C HIS A 76 -4.91 4.62 6.90
N PHE A 77 -3.60 4.75 7.07
CA PHE A 77 -2.70 3.61 7.14
C PHE A 77 -2.61 3.11 8.58
N SER A 78 -2.67 1.79 8.79
CA SER A 78 -2.79 1.21 10.15
C SER A 78 -1.71 0.19 10.52
N ALA A 79 -0.99 -0.36 9.54
CA ALA A 79 0.12 -1.27 9.74
C ALA A 79 1.16 -0.98 8.68
N PHE A 80 2.44 -1.05 9.04
CA PHE A 80 3.58 -0.65 8.22
C PHE A 80 4.61 -1.79 8.23
N PHE A 81 5.14 -2.11 7.06
CA PHE A 81 6.08 -3.22 6.85
C PHE A 81 7.24 -2.74 5.98
N ASP A 82 8.46 -3.05 6.39
CA ASP A 82 9.67 -2.65 5.65
C ASP A 82 9.83 -3.42 4.33
N SER A 83 9.15 -4.57 4.17
CA SER A 83 9.20 -5.40 2.97
C SER A 83 7.92 -6.20 2.75
N LEU A 84 7.74 -6.69 1.52
CA LEU A 84 6.67 -7.64 1.19
C LEU A 84 6.80 -8.96 1.95
N ASP A 85 8.04 -9.39 2.28
CA ASP A 85 8.27 -10.60 3.07
C ASP A 85 7.73 -10.45 4.50
N MET A 86 7.97 -9.29 5.14
CA MET A 86 7.40 -9.01 6.47
C MET A 86 5.88 -8.92 6.43
N LEU A 87 5.34 -8.36 5.35
CA LEU A 87 3.90 -8.30 5.12
C LEU A 87 3.28 -9.69 5.03
N GLU A 88 3.86 -10.60 4.24
CA GLU A 88 3.40 -11.99 4.10
C GLU A 88 3.45 -12.77 5.42
N GLN A 89 4.46 -12.52 6.25
CA GLN A 89 4.57 -13.17 7.56
C GLN A 89 3.54 -12.67 8.58
N SER A 90 2.94 -11.51 8.33
CA SER A 90 2.09 -10.80 9.29
C SER A 90 0.60 -10.78 8.92
N LEU A 91 0.25 -11.08 7.66
CA LEU A 91 -1.12 -11.05 7.10
C LEU A 91 -1.47 -12.36 6.41
#